data_AF-A0A9D3LZ03-F1
#
_entry.id   AF-A0A9D3LZ03-F1
#
_cell.length_a   1.000
_cell.length_b   1.000
_cell.length_c   1.000
_cell.angle_alpha   90.00
_cell.angle_beta   90.00
_cell.angle_gamma   90.00
#
_symmetry.space_group_name_H-M   'P 1'
#
loop_
_entity.id
_entity.type
_entity.pdbx_description
1 polymer ?
#
loop_
_entity_poly.entity_id
_entity_poly.type
_entity_poly.pdbx_seq_one_letter_code
_entity_poly.pdbx_strand_id
1 'polypeptide(L)'
;MDAVNAFNQELFSLIDMKPPISRAKMMSITKSAIKAIKLYKHVVQIVEKFIKKCKPDLKVPGLYVVDSIVRQSRHQFGVDKDVFGPRFTKNITGPFTTSTCVPMKTRVRSCGC
;
A
#
# COMPACT_ATOMS: atom_id res chain seq x y z
N MET A 1 -0.99 -1.80 20.37
CA MET A 1 -1.45 -0.88 19.28
C MET A 1 -0.25 -0.26 18.55
N ASP A 2 0.95 -0.56 19.01
CA ASP A 2 2.22 0.09 18.72
C ASP A 2 2.68 -0.12 17.28
N ALA A 3 2.46 -1.33 16.73
CA ALA A 3 2.78 -1.63 15.35
C ALA A 3 1.97 -0.78 14.34
N VAL A 4 0.71 -0.47 14.67
CA VAL A 4 -0.15 0.39 13.84
C VAL A 4 0.30 1.84 13.95
N ASN A 5 0.69 2.30 15.15
CA ASN A 5 1.19 3.65 15.34
C ASN A 5 2.53 3.86 14.62
N ALA A 6 3.43 2.88 14.67
CA ALA A 6 4.68 2.89 13.92
C ALA A 6 4.44 2.95 12.40
N PHE A 7 3.49 2.15 11.89
CA PHE A 7 3.09 2.24 10.48
C PHE A 7 2.52 3.63 10.13
N ASN A 8 1.68 4.20 11.00
CA ASN A 8 1.12 5.53 10.81
C ASN A 8 2.22 6.60 10.68
N GLN A 9 3.17 6.62 11.62
CA GLN A 9 4.29 7.56 11.58
C GLN A 9 5.15 7.38 10.32
N GLU A 10 5.46 6.13 9.95
CA GLU A 10 6.23 5.83 8.74
C GLU A 10 5.50 6.27 7.47
N LEU A 11 4.19 6.05 7.37
CA LEU A 11 3.40 6.48 6.22
C LEU A 11 3.32 8.00 6.10
N PHE A 12 3.06 8.70 7.21
CA PHE A 12 2.97 10.16 7.22
C PHE A 12 4.31 10.85 6.96
N SER A 13 5.43 10.21 7.29
CA SER A 13 6.75 10.71 6.93
C SER A 13 6.99 10.78 5.41
N LEU A 14 6.17 10.12 4.58
CA LEU A 14 6.20 10.30 3.12
C LEU A 14 5.73 11.68 2.67
N ILE A 15 4.91 12.38 3.46
CA ILE A 15 4.35 13.68 3.07
C ILE A 15 5.44 14.75 2.99
N ASP A 16 6.43 14.67 3.88
CA ASP A 16 7.52 15.64 3.99
C ASP A 16 8.68 15.32 3.02
N MET A 17 8.75 14.06 2.54
CA MET A 17 9.78 13.65 1.60
C MET A 17 9.52 14.20 0.20
N LYS A 18 10.41 15.07 -0.27
CA LYS A 18 10.44 15.45 -1.69
C LYS A 18 10.67 14.22 -2.57
N PRO A 19 9.87 14.02 -3.64
CA PRO A 19 10.14 12.98 -4.64
C PRO A 19 11.57 13.13 -5.19
N PRO A 20 12.29 12.03 -5.46
CA PRO A 20 11.84 10.63 -5.50
C PRO A 20 11.83 9.93 -4.13
N ILE A 21 10.74 9.23 -3.83
CA ILE A 21 10.67 8.38 -2.63
C ILE A 21 11.71 7.25 -2.76
N SER A 22 12.63 7.17 -1.79
CA SER A 22 13.65 6.12 -1.77
C SER A 22 13.03 4.73 -1.64
N ARG A 23 13.60 3.75 -2.36
CA ARG A 23 13.21 2.33 -2.26
C ARG A 23 13.30 1.81 -0.83
N ALA A 24 14.32 2.22 -0.08
CA ALA A 24 14.50 1.82 1.31
C ALA A 24 13.33 2.27 2.18
N LYS A 25 12.82 3.49 1.96
CA LYS A 25 11.67 4.01 2.69
C LYS A 25 10.40 3.23 2.38
N MET A 26 10.18 2.91 1.11
CA MET A 26 9.05 2.07 0.69
C MET A 26 9.09 0.69 1.37
N MET A 27 10.27 0.08 1.43
CA MET A 27 10.45 -1.20 2.12
C MET A 27 10.19 -1.10 3.62
N SER A 28 10.62 -0.01 4.28
CA SER A 28 10.36 0.24 5.71
C SER A 28 8.85 0.31 6.00
N ILE A 29 8.12 1.13 5.23
CA ILE A 29 6.66 1.28 5.37
C ILE A 29 5.96 -0.07 5.18
N THR A 30 6.37 -0.80 4.14
CA THR A 30 5.79 -2.11 3.84
C THR A 30 6.04 -3.10 4.97
N LYS A 31 7.28 -3.19 5.47
CA LYS A 31 7.64 -4.07 6.58
C LYS A 31 6.85 -3.75 7.85
N SER A 32 6.64 -2.46 8.14
CA SER A 32 5.81 -2.02 9.27
C SER A 32 4.35 -2.41 9.11
N ALA A 33 3.78 -2.33 7.89
CA ALA A 33 2.42 -2.79 7.61
C ALA A 33 2.27 -4.31 7.83
N ILE A 34 3.23 -5.10 7.34
CA ILE A 34 3.23 -6.55 7.51
C ILE A 34 3.36 -6.95 8.98
N LYS A 35 4.21 -6.26 9.76
CA LYS A 35 4.27 -6.47 11.23
C LYS A 35 2.94 -6.19 11.92
N ALA A 36 2.14 -5.26 11.40
CA ALA A 36 0.83 -4.90 11.91
C ALA A 36 -0.33 -5.74 11.33
N ILE A 37 -0.07 -6.89 10.69
CA ILE A 37 -1.08 -7.72 10.01
C ILE A 37 -2.26 -8.12 10.92
N LYS A 38 -2.04 -8.36 12.21
CA LYS A 38 -3.11 -8.67 13.18
C LYS A 38 -4.19 -7.58 13.25
N LEU A 39 -3.81 -6.34 12.94
CA LEU A 39 -4.65 -5.14 12.94
C LEU A 39 -4.80 -4.57 11.52
N TYR A 40 -4.83 -5.43 10.49
CA TYR A 40 -4.90 -5.03 9.07
C TYR A 40 -6.03 -4.02 8.77
N LYS A 41 -7.17 -4.10 9.47
CA LYS A 41 -8.28 -3.13 9.34
C LYS A 41 -7.80 -1.70 9.61
N HIS A 42 -7.02 -1.48 10.67
CA HIS A 42 -6.48 -0.16 11.00
C HIS A 42 -5.43 0.29 9.98
N VAL A 43 -4.56 -0.63 9.54
CA VAL A 43 -3.57 -0.33 8.48
C VAL A 43 -4.27 0.17 7.22
N VAL A 44 -5.33 -0.52 6.78
CA VAL A 44 -6.11 -0.11 5.61
C VAL A 44 -6.77 1.25 5.83
N GLN A 45 -7.43 1.46 6.98
CA GLN A 45 -8.05 2.76 7.30
C GLN A 45 -7.06 3.93 7.28
N ILE A 46 -5.82 3.73 7.78
CA ILE A 46 -4.77 4.74 7.77
C ILE A 46 -4.37 5.08 6.34
N VAL A 47 -4.16 4.07 5.49
CA VAL A 47 -3.82 4.27 4.07
C VAL A 47 -4.94 4.96 3.31
N GLU A 48 -6.19 4.59 3.56
CA GLU A 48 -7.35 5.27 2.95
C GLU A 48 -7.41 6.75 3.36
N LYS A 49 -7.22 7.04 4.65
CA LYS A 49 -7.20 8.41 5.16
C LYS A 49 -6.05 9.21 4.56
N PHE A 50 -4.89 8.58 4.37
CA PHE A 50 -3.75 9.16 3.67
C PHE A 50 -4.12 9.51 2.22
N ILE A 51 -4.60 8.57 1.41
CA ILE A 51 -4.96 8.82 0.00
C ILE A 51 -6.04 9.89 -0.14
N LYS A 52 -7.03 9.92 0.78
CA LYS A 52 -8.10 10.94 0.79
C LYS A 52 -7.62 12.34 1.18
N LYS A 53 -6.67 12.47 2.11
CA LYS A 53 -6.19 13.77 2.60
C LYS A 53 -4.95 14.30 1.89
N CYS A 54 -4.20 13.45 1.20
CA CYS A 54 -2.94 13.84 0.59
C CYS A 54 -3.14 14.59 -0.73
N LYS A 55 -2.15 15.44 -1.06
CA LYS A 55 -2.05 16.15 -2.34
C LYS A 55 -2.01 15.17 -3.52
N PRO A 56 -2.45 15.58 -4.73
CA PRO A 56 -2.42 14.74 -5.92
C PRO A 56 -1.04 14.17 -6.23
N ASP A 57 0.05 14.92 -5.99
CA ASP A 57 1.43 14.45 -6.13
C ASP A 57 1.77 13.20 -5.29
N LEU A 58 1.10 13.04 -4.14
CA LEU A 58 1.32 11.92 -3.22
C LEU A 58 0.37 10.74 -3.49
N LYS A 59 -0.56 10.86 -4.45
CA LYS A 59 -1.44 9.73 -4.83
C LYS A 59 -0.65 8.60 -5.47
N VAL A 60 0.35 8.91 -6.29
CA VAL A 60 1.21 7.90 -6.93
C VAL A 60 2.02 7.12 -5.88
N PRO A 61 2.76 7.77 -4.95
CA PRO A 61 3.38 7.09 -3.81
C PRO A 61 2.38 6.30 -2.96
N GLY A 62 1.20 6.85 -2.67
CA GLY A 62 0.17 6.17 -1.88
C GLY A 62 -0.32 4.87 -2.52
N LEU A 63 -0.54 4.88 -3.84
CA LEU A 63 -0.90 3.67 -4.58
C LEU A 63 0.26 2.65 -4.60
N TYR A 64 1.49 3.13 -4.71
CA TYR A 64 2.67 2.26 -4.69
C TYR A 64 2.90 1.60 -3.32
N VAL A 65 2.55 2.27 -2.22
CA VAL A 65 2.51 1.67 -0.88
C VAL A 65 1.49 0.53 -0.81
N VAL A 66 0.27 0.74 -1.32
CA VAL A 66 -0.77 -0.31 -1.36
C VAL A 66 -0.27 -1.53 -2.11
N ASP A 67 0.27 -1.30 -3.31
CA ASP A 67 0.82 -2.34 -4.16
C ASP A 67 1.97 -3.10 -3.47
N SER A 68 2.89 -2.39 -2.83
CA SER A 68 4.01 -2.97 -2.08
C SER A 68 3.54 -3.85 -0.92
N ILE A 69 2.54 -3.41 -0.14
CA ILE A 69 1.96 -4.17 0.98
C ILE A 69 1.29 -5.44 0.49
N VAL A 70 0.46 -5.36 -0.54
CA VAL A 70 -0.26 -6.53 -1.09
C VAL A 70 0.73 -7.53 -1.66
N ARG A 71 1.73 -7.09 -2.43
CA ARG A 71 2.77 -7.99 -2.97
C ARG A 71 3.56 -8.66 -1.86
N GLN A 72 3.99 -7.91 -0.84
CA GLN A 72 4.74 -8.49 0.28
C GLN A 72 3.91 -9.43 1.13
N SER A 73 2.64 -9.11 1.39
CA SER A 73 1.74 -9.99 2.13
C SER A 73 1.54 -11.33 1.40
N ARG A 74 1.32 -11.29 0.08
CA ARG A 74 1.16 -12.51 -0.72
C ARG A 74 2.43 -13.35 -0.76
N HIS A 75 3.58 -12.70 -0.88
CA HIS A 75 4.87 -13.39 -0.87
C HIS A 75 5.16 -14.05 0.49
N GLN A 76 4.84 -13.38 1.60
CA GLN A 76 5.16 -13.86 2.94
C GLN A 76 4.13 -14.86 3.51
N PHE A 77 2.84 -14.70 3.20
CA PHE A 77 1.76 -15.51 3.78
C PHE A 77 1.06 -16.45 2.78
N GLY A 78 1.35 -16.31 1.49
CA GLY A 78 0.62 -16.99 0.41
C GLY A 78 -0.60 -16.18 -0.05
N VAL A 79 -1.04 -16.43 -1.29
CA VAL A 79 -2.13 -15.68 -1.94
C VAL A 79 -3.46 -15.88 -1.21
N ASP A 80 -3.73 -17.09 -0.72
CA ASP A 80 -4.98 -17.43 -0.03
C ASP A 80 -5.14 -16.80 1.36
N LYS A 81 -4.02 -16.37 1.98
CA LYS A 81 -4.02 -15.75 3.31
C LYS A 81 -3.91 -14.22 3.26
N ASP A 82 -3.92 -13.63 2.07
CA ASP A 82 -3.86 -12.18 1.88
C ASP A 82 -5.15 -11.49 2.35
N VAL A 83 -5.08 -10.83 3.51
CA VAL A 83 -6.18 -10.02 4.06
C VAL A 83 -6.20 -8.59 3.53
N PHE A 84 -5.12 -8.13 2.89
CA PHE A 84 -4.96 -6.76 2.43
C PHE A 84 -5.61 -6.54 1.05
N GLY A 85 -5.35 -7.42 0.09
CA GLY A 85 -5.86 -7.35 -1.28
C GLY A 85 -7.38 -7.08 -1.36
N PRO A 86 -8.24 -7.99 -0.86
CA PRO A 86 -9.70 -7.83 -0.95
C PRO A 86 -10.23 -6.62 -0.18
N ARG A 87 -9.48 -6.10 0.81
CA ARG A 87 -9.89 -4.92 1.60
C ARG A 87 -9.56 -3.62 0.89
N PHE A 88 -8.40 -3.54 0.25
CA PHE A 88 -8.01 -2.37 -0.54
C PHE A 88 -8.90 -2.20 -1.77
N THR A 89 -9.23 -3.29 -2.50
CA THR A 89 -10.10 -3.22 -3.69
C THR A 89 -11.51 -2.69 -3.38
N LYS A 90 -12.08 -3.04 -2.21
CA LYS A 90 -13.42 -2.59 -1.80
C LYS A 90 -13.50 -1.11 -1.41
N ASN A 91 -12.40 -0.53 -0.92
CA ASN A 91 -12.41 0.82 -0.35
C ASN A 91 -11.74 1.88 -1.25
N ILE A 92 -10.81 1.46 -2.11
CA ILE A 92 -10.13 2.33 -3.07
C ILE A 92 -10.99 2.55 -4.33
N THR A 93 -12.00 1.74 -4.61
CA THR A 93 -12.87 1.94 -5.79
C THR A 93 -13.66 3.25 -5.77
N GLY A 94 -14.00 3.80 -4.60
CA GLY A 94 -14.72 5.08 -4.49
C GLY A 94 -14.04 6.28 -5.17
N PRO A 95 -12.76 6.57 -4.92
CA PRO A 95 -12.05 7.71 -5.55
C PRO A 95 -11.43 7.46 -6.94
N PHE A 96 -11.41 6.24 -7.47
CA PHE A 96 -10.76 5.92 -8.76
C PHE A 96 -11.75 5.50 -9.87
N THR A 97 -13.07 5.57 -9.64
CA THR A 97 -14.11 5.14 -10.59
C THR A 97 -14.28 6.05 -11.80
N THR A 98 -13.76 7.28 -11.80
CA THR A 98 -14.01 8.26 -12.89
C THR A 98 -12.81 8.53 -13.78
N SER A 99 -11.81 7.66 -13.83
CA SER A 99 -10.76 7.77 -14.86
C SER A 99 -10.20 6.40 -15.21
N THR A 100 -10.76 5.91 -16.32
CA THR A 100 -10.07 5.21 -17.41
C THR A 100 -9.12 4.08 -17.02
N CYS A 101 -9.51 2.87 -17.47
CA CYS A 101 -8.63 1.88 -18.10
C CYS A 101 -7.14 2.23 -18.01
N VAL A 102 -6.49 1.86 -16.91
CA VAL A 102 -5.05 1.64 -16.96
C VAL A 102 -4.92 0.22 -17.45
N PRO A 103 -4.48 -0.03 -18.70
CA PRO A 103 -4.17 -1.39 -19.11
C PRO A 103 -3.08 -1.86 -18.14
N MET A 104 -3.42 -2.86 -17.33
CA MET A 104 -2.49 -3.59 -16.47
C MET A 104 -1.55 -4.37 -17.40
N LYS A 105 -0.66 -3.65 -18.10
CA LYS A 105 0.34 -4.17 -19.02
C LYS A 105 1.71 -3.78 -18.49
N THR A 106 2.05 -4.33 -17.34
CA THR A 106 3.45 -4.39 -16.88
C THR A 106 3.75 -5.81 -16.43
N ARG A 107 4.14 -6.62 -17.44
CA ARG A 107 4.88 -7.89 -17.37
C ARG A 107 4.53 -8.79 -16.19
N VAL A 108 3.71 -9.80 -16.48
CA VAL A 108 4.03 -11.18 -16.09
C VAL A 108 5.48 -11.43 -16.54
N ARG A 109 6.45 -11.29 -15.63
CA ARG A 109 7.70 -12.03 -15.77
C ARG A 109 7.40 -13.41 -15.22
N SER A 110 7.27 -14.35 -16.14
CA SER A 110 7.45 -15.77 -15.90
C SER A 110 8.62 -15.97 -14.95
N CYS A 111 8.37 -16.55 -13.79
CA CYS A 111 9.33 -17.48 -13.20
C CYS A 111 8.74 -18.87 -13.45
N GLY A 112 9.00 -19.38 -14.65
CA GLY A 112 9.20 -20.80 -14.85
C GLY A 112 10.70 -21.03 -14.78
N CYS A 113 11.10 -21.80 -13.77
CA CYS A 113 12.17 -22.79 -13.72
C CYS A 113 12.05 -23.46 -12.35
#